data_AF-A0A8H8MEM0-F1
#
_entry.id   AF-A0A8H8MEM0-F1
#
_cell.length_a   1.000
_cell.length_b   1.000
_cell.length_c   1.000
_cell.angle_alpha   90.00
_cell.angle_beta   90.00
_cell.angle_gamma   90.00
#
_symmetry.space_group_name_H-M   'P 1'
#
loop_
_entity.id
_entity.type
_entity.pdbx_description
1 polymer ?
#
loop_
_entity_poly.entity_id
_entity_poly.type
_entity_poly.pdbx_seq_one_letter_code
_entity_poly.pdbx_strand_id
1 'polypeptide(L)'
;MKHGIAFRKLSRTSSHRDLMLRNLVSSLLQHEQIKTTVPKAKEAARLAEKVITLAKQGTLQARQRAEAFLLSPHSLLDKLFTTYKTRYESRPGGYTRIHKFGYRQGDHAPHAILELVDGPRDLKFQFAARAIGRETAAGFISGTGNGNGLRDKTKLAVDKALKFRDPSAREELEKLATEHANKLVAEPRAHSGILHLGPDAPTSNGRRKQRAGERLTGMTTSFTGLGLSKGALGRKPVPRMPYFWRQGWQQKVGVPAPVATTS
;
A
#
# COMPACT_ATOMS: atom_id res chain seq x y z
N MET A 1 -20.91 -15.76 -13.12
CA MET A 1 -20.38 -14.42 -13.52
C MET A 1 -21.13 -13.99 -14.79
N LYS A 2 -21.48 -12.71 -14.96
CA LYS A 2 -22.03 -12.25 -16.26
C LYS A 2 -20.89 -12.28 -17.29
N HIS A 3 -20.98 -13.17 -18.28
CA HIS A 3 -20.03 -13.23 -19.39
C HIS A 3 -20.09 -11.92 -20.21
N GLY A 4 -18.95 -11.46 -20.75
CA GLY A 4 -18.89 -10.30 -21.65
C GLY A 4 -18.68 -8.92 -21.03
N ILE A 5 -18.40 -8.80 -19.72
CA ILE A 5 -18.10 -7.49 -19.11
C ILE A 5 -16.61 -7.13 -19.34
N ALA A 6 -16.34 -6.25 -20.30
CA ALA A 6 -14.99 -5.84 -20.71
C ALA A 6 -14.25 -4.90 -19.72
N PHE A 7 -14.93 -4.36 -18.70
CA PHE A 7 -14.40 -3.35 -17.79
C PHE A 7 -15.05 -3.39 -16.41
N ARG A 8 -14.42 -2.78 -15.40
CA ARG A 8 -15.07 -2.62 -14.08
C ARG A 8 -16.14 -1.53 -14.08
N LYS A 9 -17.28 -1.79 -13.43
CA LYS A 9 -18.36 -0.80 -13.24
C LYS A 9 -18.04 0.28 -12.20
N LEU A 10 -17.14 0.00 -11.24
CA LEU A 10 -16.72 0.93 -10.18
C LEU A 10 -17.86 1.57 -9.37
N SER A 11 -19.00 0.87 -9.27
CA SER A 11 -20.23 1.31 -8.59
C SER A 11 -20.68 2.71 -9.00
N ARG A 12 -20.63 3.01 -10.31
CA ARG A 12 -21.03 4.31 -10.88
C ARG A 12 -21.86 4.12 -12.16
N THR A 13 -22.66 5.13 -12.49
CA THR A 13 -23.29 5.27 -13.80
C THR A 13 -22.24 5.42 -14.90
N SER A 14 -22.59 5.17 -16.17
CA SER A 14 -21.60 5.22 -17.26
C SER A 14 -20.96 6.61 -17.38
N SER A 15 -21.77 7.67 -17.42
CA SER A 15 -21.29 9.05 -17.56
C SER A 15 -20.29 9.44 -16.45
N HIS A 16 -20.64 9.16 -15.18
CA HIS A 16 -19.76 9.46 -14.05
C HIS A 16 -18.49 8.61 -14.09
N ARG A 17 -18.60 7.33 -14.44
CA ARG A 17 -17.43 6.45 -14.55
C ARG A 17 -16.47 6.94 -15.64
N ASP A 18 -16.98 7.32 -16.80
CA ASP A 18 -16.16 7.77 -17.92
C ASP A 18 -15.47 9.09 -17.58
N LEU A 19 -16.19 10.05 -16.98
CA LEU A 19 -15.62 11.31 -16.50
C LEU A 19 -14.54 11.10 -15.42
N MET A 20 -14.79 10.20 -14.46
CA MET A 20 -13.82 9.87 -13.41
C MET A 20 -12.55 9.23 -13.98
N LEU A 21 -12.68 8.35 -14.98
CA LEU A 21 -11.52 7.74 -15.62
C LEU A 21 -10.74 8.75 -16.48
N ARG A 22 -11.43 9.64 -17.21
CA ARG A 22 -10.80 10.76 -17.93
C ARG A 22 -10.01 11.66 -16.98
N ASN A 23 -10.58 11.97 -15.82
CA ASN A 23 -9.90 12.73 -14.77
C ASN A 23 -8.63 12.00 -14.29
N LEU A 24 -8.73 10.73 -13.91
CA LEU A 24 -7.57 9.95 -13.45
C LEU A 24 -6.45 9.88 -14.50
N VAL A 25 -6.78 9.71 -15.78
CA VAL A 25 -5.79 9.71 -16.86
C VAL A 25 -5.17 11.10 -17.03
N SER A 26 -5.98 12.16 -16.98
CA SER A 26 -5.47 13.55 -17.09
C SER A 26 -4.53 13.88 -15.92
N SER A 27 -4.89 13.51 -14.68
CA SER A 27 -4.01 13.66 -13.52
C SER A 27 -2.74 12.82 -13.61
N LEU A 28 -2.82 11.61 -14.17
CA LEU A 28 -1.64 10.77 -14.42
C LEU A 28 -0.69 11.43 -15.42
N LEU A 29 -1.21 11.98 -16.53
CA LEU A 29 -0.39 12.68 -17.51
C LEU A 29 0.18 14.00 -16.97
N GLN A 30 -0.53 14.66 -16.05
CA GLN A 30 -0.06 15.88 -15.42
C GLN A 30 1.09 15.62 -14.44
N HIS A 31 0.90 14.66 -13.52
CA HIS A 31 1.79 14.45 -12.38
C HIS A 31 2.77 13.28 -12.54
N GLU A 32 2.61 12.49 -13.61
CA GLU A 32 3.34 11.25 -13.94
C GLU A 32 3.15 10.10 -12.94
N GLN A 33 2.55 10.38 -11.79
CA GLN A 33 2.26 9.43 -10.74
C GLN A 33 1.03 9.86 -9.95
N ILE A 34 0.12 8.92 -9.70
CA ILE A 34 -1.06 9.15 -8.86
C ILE A 34 -1.28 7.97 -7.91
N LYS A 35 -1.84 8.26 -6.74
CA LYS A 35 -2.25 7.26 -5.75
C LYS A 35 -3.77 7.11 -5.77
N THR A 36 -4.25 5.88 -5.95
CA THR A 36 -5.69 5.58 -6.01
C THR A 36 -5.97 4.16 -5.55
N THR A 37 -7.23 3.70 -5.62
CA THR A 37 -7.56 2.31 -5.29
C THR A 37 -7.14 1.37 -6.42
N VAL A 38 -6.72 0.15 -6.10
CA VAL A 38 -6.33 -0.88 -7.08
C VAL A 38 -7.32 -1.03 -8.25
N PRO A 39 -8.65 -1.15 -8.04
CA PRO A 39 -9.58 -1.27 -9.16
C PRO A 39 -9.61 -0.04 -10.07
N LYS A 40 -9.48 1.18 -9.52
CA LYS A 40 -9.43 2.43 -10.30
C LYS A 40 -8.12 2.52 -11.09
N ALA A 41 -6.99 2.21 -10.45
CA ALA A 41 -5.67 2.22 -11.10
C ALA A 41 -5.64 1.30 -12.33
N LYS A 42 -6.21 0.10 -12.23
CA LYS A 42 -6.24 -0.86 -13.35
C LYS A 42 -7.08 -0.38 -14.54
N GLU A 43 -8.22 0.26 -14.30
CA GLU A 43 -9.04 0.81 -15.40
C GLU A 43 -8.39 2.05 -16.02
N ALA A 44 -7.81 2.93 -15.19
CA ALA A 44 -7.11 4.12 -15.65
C ALA A 44 -5.85 3.76 -16.47
N ALA A 45 -5.08 2.76 -16.05
CA ALA A 45 -3.91 2.26 -16.78
C ALA A 45 -4.27 1.86 -18.22
N ARG A 46 -5.34 1.09 -18.40
CA ARG A 46 -5.80 0.64 -19.73
C ARG A 46 -6.13 1.81 -20.65
N LEU A 47 -6.71 2.88 -20.13
CA LEU A 47 -7.07 4.07 -20.91
C LEU A 47 -5.84 4.96 -21.17
N ALA A 48 -4.98 5.14 -20.17
CA ALA A 48 -3.73 5.89 -20.32
C ALA A 48 -2.83 5.27 -21.40
N GLU A 49 -2.74 3.94 -21.47
CA GLU A 49 -1.96 3.28 -22.52
C GLU A 49 -2.50 3.57 -23.92
N LYS A 50 -3.82 3.63 -24.10
CA LYS A 50 -4.44 3.98 -25.37
C LYS A 50 -4.16 5.44 -25.74
N VAL A 51 -4.23 6.36 -24.79
CA VAL A 51 -3.93 7.78 -25.03
C VAL A 51 -2.47 7.98 -25.44
N ILE A 52 -1.52 7.30 -24.77
CA ILE A 52 -0.10 7.34 -25.17
C ILE A 52 0.11 6.70 -26.54
N THR A 53 -0.64 5.65 -26.88
CA THR A 53 -0.59 5.04 -28.22
C THR A 53 -1.07 6.01 -29.30
N LEU A 54 -2.10 6.81 -29.05
CA LEU A 54 -2.52 7.89 -29.97
C LEU A 54 -1.39 8.93 -30.14
N ALA A 55 -0.71 9.28 -29.06
CA ALA A 55 0.43 10.21 -29.11
C ALA A 55 1.55 9.70 -30.01
N LYS A 56 1.87 8.40 -29.91
CA LYS A 56 2.87 7.74 -30.76
C LYS A 56 2.51 7.75 -32.24
N GLN A 57 1.22 7.62 -32.58
CA GLN A 57 0.77 7.69 -33.98
C GLN A 57 1.06 9.06 -34.62
N GLY A 58 0.97 10.14 -33.85
CA GLY A 58 1.37 11.48 -34.30
C GLY A 58 0.50 12.11 -35.40
N THR A 59 -0.62 11.49 -35.79
CA THR A 59 -1.52 12.04 -36.82
C THR A 59 -2.45 13.11 -36.25
N LEU A 60 -2.96 14.00 -37.10
CA LEU A 60 -3.92 15.03 -36.71
C LEU A 60 -5.19 14.43 -36.09
N GLN A 61 -5.69 13.32 -36.66
CA GLN A 61 -6.83 12.59 -36.11
C GLN A 61 -6.53 12.03 -34.71
N ALA A 62 -5.31 11.52 -34.49
CA ALA A 62 -4.91 11.02 -33.17
C ALA A 62 -4.85 12.17 -32.14
N ARG A 63 -4.37 13.35 -32.55
CA ARG A 63 -4.38 14.57 -31.72
C ARG A 63 -5.80 14.99 -31.34
N GLN A 64 -6.72 15.06 -32.30
CA GLN A 64 -8.14 15.39 -32.05
C GLN A 64 -8.81 14.38 -31.11
N ARG A 65 -8.54 13.08 -31.28
CA ARG A 65 -9.06 12.03 -30.39
C ARG A 65 -8.53 12.16 -28.96
N ALA A 66 -7.25 12.47 -28.79
CA ALA A 66 -6.66 12.70 -27.48
C ALA A 66 -7.25 13.96 -26.82
N GLU A 67 -7.42 15.03 -27.58
CA GLU A 67 -8.02 16.29 -27.13
C GLU A 67 -9.45 16.10 -26.63
N ALA A 68 -10.28 15.38 -27.39
CA ALA A 68 -11.65 15.08 -27.00
C ALA A 68 -11.74 14.23 -25.71
N PHE A 69 -10.71 13.42 -25.43
CA PHE A 69 -10.67 12.55 -24.26
C PHE A 69 -10.15 13.25 -22.99
N LEU A 70 -9.13 14.10 -23.09
CA LEU A 70 -8.52 14.71 -21.91
C LEU A 70 -9.43 15.76 -21.25
N LEU A 71 -9.21 16.00 -19.97
CA LEU A 71 -9.75 17.16 -19.26
C LEU A 71 -8.64 18.22 -19.20
N SER A 72 -8.96 19.47 -19.54
CA SER A 72 -8.00 20.58 -19.64
C SER A 72 -6.85 20.30 -20.65
N PRO A 73 -7.18 20.13 -21.95
CA PRO A 73 -6.24 19.60 -22.94
C PRO A 73 -5.05 20.52 -23.27
N HIS A 74 -5.17 21.84 -23.15
CA HIS A 74 -4.15 22.78 -23.65
C HIS A 74 -2.74 22.52 -23.11
N SER A 75 -2.57 22.31 -21.80
CA SER A 75 -1.25 22.05 -21.22
C SER A 75 -0.80 20.59 -21.36
N LEU A 76 -1.74 19.65 -21.48
CA LEU A 76 -1.45 18.22 -21.50
C LEU A 76 -1.14 17.70 -22.90
N LEU A 77 -1.78 18.25 -23.93
CA LEU A 77 -1.59 17.82 -25.32
C LEU A 77 -0.16 18.01 -25.79
N ASP A 78 0.43 19.16 -25.48
CA ASP A 78 1.79 19.44 -25.93
C ASP A 78 2.79 18.51 -25.25
N LYS A 79 2.68 18.32 -23.93
CA LYS A 79 3.50 17.33 -23.19
C LYS A 79 3.31 15.89 -23.71
N LEU A 80 2.09 15.54 -24.11
CA LEU A 80 1.75 14.22 -24.64
C LEU A 80 2.42 13.96 -26.00
N PHE A 81 2.33 14.90 -26.94
CA PHE A 81 2.86 14.75 -28.31
C PHE A 81 4.35 15.10 -28.45
N THR A 82 4.95 15.71 -27.44
CA THR A 82 6.40 15.98 -27.38
C THR A 82 7.08 14.98 -26.44
N THR A 83 7.07 15.26 -25.13
CA THR A 83 7.81 14.51 -24.11
C THR A 83 7.44 13.02 -24.09
N TYR A 84 6.15 12.69 -24.01
CA TYR A 84 5.73 11.28 -23.88
C TYR A 84 5.84 10.52 -25.19
N LYS A 85 5.66 11.18 -26.33
CA LYS A 85 5.90 10.58 -27.64
C LYS A 85 7.35 10.12 -27.76
N THR A 86 8.31 11.02 -27.51
CA THR A 86 9.75 10.71 -27.56
C THR A 86 10.14 9.64 -26.53
N ARG A 87 9.70 9.79 -25.27
CA ARG A 87 10.01 8.83 -24.20
C ARG A 87 9.60 7.40 -24.53
N TYR A 88 8.47 7.22 -25.22
CA TYR A 88 7.89 5.89 -25.46
C TYR A 88 7.98 5.40 -26.90
N GLU A 89 8.76 6.07 -27.75
CA GLU A 89 8.89 5.75 -29.17
C GLU A 89 9.31 4.29 -29.39
N SER A 90 10.41 3.88 -28.76
CA SER A 90 11.00 2.54 -28.86
C SER A 90 10.26 1.44 -28.08
N ARG A 91 9.30 1.81 -27.21
CA ARG A 91 8.62 0.89 -26.29
C ARG A 91 7.32 0.32 -26.89
N PRO A 92 7.18 -1.01 -27.08
CA PRO A 92 5.95 -1.62 -27.61
C PRO A 92 4.91 -1.86 -26.50
N GLY A 93 4.29 -0.80 -25.99
CA GLY A 93 3.27 -0.88 -24.93
C GLY A 93 3.83 -0.97 -23.51
N GLY A 94 2.94 -1.09 -22.53
CA GLY A 94 3.33 -1.14 -21.11
C GLY A 94 3.93 0.18 -20.61
N TYR A 95 3.31 1.31 -20.97
CA TYR A 95 3.74 2.66 -20.59
C TYR A 95 3.38 3.02 -19.14
N THR A 96 2.50 2.23 -18.52
CA THR A 96 2.06 2.43 -17.14
C THR A 96 2.49 1.30 -16.24
N ARG A 97 2.70 1.58 -14.96
CA ARG A 97 2.99 0.59 -13.93
C ARG A 97 2.12 0.79 -12.72
N ILE A 98 1.63 -0.31 -12.16
CA ILE A 98 0.81 -0.32 -10.94
C ILE A 98 1.60 -0.97 -9.82
N HIS A 99 1.91 -0.20 -8.78
CA HIS A 99 2.47 -0.70 -7.53
C HIS A 99 1.38 -0.79 -6.48
N LYS A 100 1.15 -1.97 -5.91
CA LYS A 100 0.21 -2.11 -4.79
C LYS A 100 0.80 -1.44 -3.56
N PHE A 101 0.03 -0.55 -2.93
CA PHE A 101 0.45 0.26 -1.80
C PHE A 101 -0.51 0.01 -0.62
N GLY A 102 -0.36 -1.13 0.04
CA GLY A 102 -1.12 -1.47 1.25
C GLY A 102 -2.64 -1.24 1.15
N TYR A 103 -3.24 -0.90 2.30
CA TYR A 103 -4.66 -0.63 2.45
C TYR A 103 -4.88 0.74 3.07
N ARG A 104 -5.95 1.42 2.67
CA ARG A 104 -6.33 2.70 3.24
C ARG A 104 -6.87 2.53 4.65
N GLN A 105 -6.45 3.43 5.53
CA GLN A 105 -6.95 3.49 6.91
C GLN A 105 -8.43 3.90 6.91
N GLY A 106 -9.23 3.26 7.76
CA GLY A 106 -10.67 3.48 7.88
C GLY A 106 -11.51 2.47 7.10
N ASP A 107 -11.37 2.42 5.77
CA ASP A 107 -12.20 1.55 4.92
C ASP A 107 -11.48 0.30 4.39
N HIS A 108 -10.22 0.10 4.77
CA HIS A 108 -9.38 -1.01 4.35
C HIS A 108 -9.38 -1.23 2.81
N ALA A 109 -9.56 -0.16 2.03
CA ALA A 109 -9.58 -0.26 0.58
C ALA A 109 -8.16 -0.47 0.04
N PRO A 110 -7.94 -1.45 -0.86
CA PRO A 110 -6.61 -1.71 -1.40
C PRO A 110 -6.16 -0.53 -2.27
N HIS A 111 -5.00 0.04 -1.93
CA HIS A 111 -4.42 1.18 -2.64
C HIS A 111 -3.33 0.75 -3.61
N ALA A 112 -3.11 1.59 -4.62
CA ALA A 112 -2.05 1.44 -5.58
C ALA A 112 -1.55 2.79 -6.05
N ILE A 113 -0.27 2.82 -6.40
CA ILE A 113 0.36 3.91 -7.13
C ILE A 113 0.34 3.51 -8.59
N LEU A 114 -0.30 4.33 -9.42
CA LEU A 114 -0.24 4.24 -10.87
C LEU A 114 0.78 5.28 -11.35
N GLU A 115 1.78 4.85 -12.10
CA GLU A 115 2.86 5.70 -12.60
C GLU A 115 3.09 5.50 -14.10
N LEU A 116 3.68 6.52 -14.71
CA LEU A 116 4.30 6.46 -16.02
C LEU A 116 5.72 5.91 -15.90
N VAL A 117 6.06 4.96 -16.78
CA VAL A 117 7.37 4.29 -16.80
C VAL A 117 8.43 5.23 -17.39
N ASP A 118 9.71 5.01 -17.06
CA ASP A 118 10.84 5.77 -17.61
C ASP A 118 10.77 7.29 -17.33
N GLY A 119 9.96 7.69 -16.34
CA GLY A 119 9.88 9.06 -15.86
C GLY A 119 10.86 9.37 -14.73
N PRO A 120 10.98 10.65 -14.36
CA PRO A 120 11.78 11.10 -13.22
C PRO A 120 11.30 10.54 -11.87
N ARG A 121 10.02 10.17 -11.77
CA ARG A 121 9.38 9.62 -10.56
C ARG A 121 9.13 8.10 -10.61
N ASP A 122 9.83 7.38 -11.50
CA ASP A 122 9.66 5.93 -11.63
C ASP A 122 10.13 5.20 -10.35
N LEU A 123 9.18 4.62 -9.62
CA LEU A 123 9.48 3.88 -8.38
C LEU A 123 10.33 2.64 -8.64
N LYS A 124 10.16 1.97 -9.78
CA LYS A 124 10.95 0.78 -10.12
C LYS A 124 12.42 1.14 -10.25
N PHE A 125 12.72 2.28 -10.87
CA PHE A 125 14.07 2.81 -11.03
C PHE A 125 14.69 3.15 -9.66
N GLN A 126 13.96 3.87 -8.81
CA GLN A 126 14.40 4.19 -7.46
C GLN A 126 14.62 2.95 -6.58
N PHE A 127 13.75 1.94 -6.69
CA PHE A 127 13.92 0.68 -5.96
C PHE A 127 15.15 -0.12 -6.42
N ALA A 128 15.49 -0.07 -7.72
CA ALA A 128 16.70 -0.70 -8.24
C ALA A 128 17.96 0.00 -7.68
N ALA A 129 18.00 1.33 -7.70
CA ALA A 129 19.09 2.11 -7.10
C ALA A 129 19.26 1.78 -5.61
N ARG A 130 18.15 1.71 -4.87
CA ARG A 130 18.18 1.37 -3.44
C ARG A 130 18.66 -0.06 -3.17
N ALA A 131 18.32 -1.01 -4.04
CA ALA A 131 18.79 -2.39 -3.92
C ALA A 131 20.31 -2.48 -4.13
N ILE A 132 20.84 -1.79 -5.16
CA ILE A 132 22.29 -1.68 -5.38
C ILE A 132 22.96 -1.06 -4.16
N GLY A 133 22.49 0.11 -3.71
CA GLY A 133 23.09 0.82 -2.59
C GLY A 133 23.07 0.02 -1.28
N ARG A 134 22.07 -0.82 -1.07
CA ARG A 134 22.01 -1.73 0.09
C ARG A 134 23.02 -2.87 -0.03
N GLU A 135 23.17 -3.46 -1.21
CA GLU A 135 24.12 -4.55 -1.44
C GLU A 135 25.57 -4.06 -1.37
N THR A 136 25.87 -2.87 -1.91
CA THR A 136 27.20 -2.25 -1.80
C THR A 136 27.53 -1.90 -0.35
N ALA A 137 26.62 -1.27 0.37
CA ALA A 137 26.81 -0.96 1.79
C ALA A 137 26.94 -2.23 2.65
N ALA A 138 26.15 -3.27 2.38
CA ALA A 138 26.26 -4.54 3.09
C ALA A 138 27.62 -5.22 2.85
N GLY A 139 28.13 -5.19 1.62
CA GLY A 139 29.48 -5.70 1.31
C GLY A 139 30.56 -4.96 2.08
N PHE A 140 30.45 -3.64 2.23
CA PHE A 140 31.36 -2.82 3.03
C PHE A 140 31.28 -3.12 4.53
N ILE A 141 30.07 -3.19 5.10
CA ILE A 141 29.85 -3.32 6.55
C ILE A 141 30.15 -4.74 7.04
N SER A 142 29.73 -5.78 6.30
CA SER A 142 29.73 -7.15 6.80
C SER A 142 31.03 -7.92 6.53
N GLY A 143 31.91 -7.44 5.64
CA GLY A 143 33.14 -8.15 5.24
C GLY A 143 32.89 -9.48 4.50
N THR A 144 31.68 -10.04 4.58
CA THR A 144 31.14 -11.10 3.72
C THR A 144 30.88 -10.55 2.34
N GLY A 145 31.95 -10.24 1.62
CA GLY A 145 31.89 -10.12 0.17
C GLY A 145 31.50 -11.49 -0.38
N ASN A 146 30.22 -11.67 -0.73
CA ASN A 146 29.91 -12.69 -1.72
C ASN A 146 30.70 -12.26 -2.97
N GLY A 147 31.78 -12.97 -3.30
CA GLY A 147 32.66 -12.68 -4.43
C GLY A 147 32.00 -12.67 -5.82
N ASN A 148 30.66 -12.76 -5.89
CA ASN A 148 29.84 -12.88 -7.10
C ASN A 148 29.09 -11.58 -7.50
N GLY A 149 29.39 -10.44 -6.88
CA GLY A 149 28.76 -9.15 -7.20
C GLY A 149 27.28 -9.07 -6.83
N LEU A 150 26.50 -8.25 -7.55
CA LEU A 150 25.06 -8.04 -7.27
C LEU A 150 24.25 -9.34 -7.37
N ARG A 151 23.20 -9.45 -6.55
CA ARG A 151 22.25 -10.58 -6.61
C ARG A 151 21.56 -10.62 -7.98
N ASP A 152 21.24 -11.82 -8.48
CA ASP A 152 20.61 -11.98 -9.80
C ASP A 152 19.27 -11.24 -9.94
N LYS A 153 18.49 -11.19 -8.86
CA LYS A 153 17.23 -10.42 -8.83
C LYS A 153 17.47 -8.92 -8.97
N THR A 154 18.58 -8.42 -8.41
CA THR A 154 18.98 -7.02 -8.46
C THR A 154 19.50 -6.69 -9.86
N LYS A 155 20.35 -7.54 -10.45
CA LYS A 155 20.77 -7.45 -11.87
C LYS A 155 19.56 -7.36 -12.81
N LEU A 156 18.62 -8.30 -12.69
CA LEU A 156 17.40 -8.31 -13.51
C LEU A 156 16.50 -7.09 -13.29
N ALA A 157 16.47 -6.53 -12.07
CA ALA A 157 15.71 -5.31 -11.80
C ALA A 157 16.35 -4.09 -12.47
N VAL A 158 17.68 -4.01 -12.45
CA VAL A 158 18.49 -2.97 -13.12
C VAL A 158 18.32 -3.07 -14.64
N ASP A 159 18.46 -4.26 -15.21
CA ASP A 159 18.28 -4.50 -16.64
C ASP A 159 16.90 -4.04 -17.11
N LYS A 160 15.85 -4.37 -16.36
CA LYS A 160 14.48 -3.95 -16.68
C LYS A 160 14.27 -2.45 -16.56
N ALA A 161 14.94 -1.79 -15.62
CA ALA A 161 14.83 -0.35 -15.41
C ALA A 161 15.59 0.45 -16.48
N LEU A 162 16.67 -0.10 -17.02
CA LEU A 162 17.51 0.55 -18.03
C LEU A 162 17.15 0.20 -19.48
N LYS A 163 16.43 -0.91 -19.73
CA LYS A 163 16.18 -1.47 -21.07
C LYS A 163 15.73 -0.46 -22.14
N PHE A 164 14.92 0.53 -21.77
CA PHE A 164 14.34 1.52 -22.70
C PHE A 164 14.69 2.96 -22.34
N ARG A 165 15.64 3.16 -21.41
CA ARG A 165 16.09 4.50 -21.03
C ARG A 165 17.34 4.88 -21.83
N ASP A 166 17.59 6.18 -21.89
CA ASP A 166 18.82 6.72 -22.46
C ASP A 166 20.06 6.23 -21.71
N PRO A 167 21.24 6.16 -22.37
CA PRO A 167 22.48 5.73 -21.72
C PRO A 167 22.83 6.52 -20.45
N SER A 168 22.49 7.81 -20.41
CA SER A 168 22.67 8.69 -19.24
C SER A 168 21.94 8.18 -17.99
N ALA A 169 20.87 7.39 -18.14
CA ALA A 169 20.16 6.81 -17.01
C ALA A 169 21.02 5.83 -16.19
N ARG A 170 22.13 5.31 -16.75
CA ARG A 170 23.10 4.49 -16.01
C ARG A 170 23.84 5.33 -14.98
N GLU A 171 24.31 6.50 -15.38
CA GLU A 171 24.99 7.46 -14.51
C GLU A 171 24.05 7.97 -13.42
N GLU A 172 22.79 8.28 -13.79
CA GLU A 172 21.76 8.65 -12.82
C GLU A 172 21.50 7.52 -11.80
N LEU A 173 21.42 6.28 -12.27
CA LEU A 173 21.19 5.12 -11.41
C LEU A 173 22.36 4.90 -10.44
N GLU A 174 23.58 5.01 -10.94
CA GLU A 174 24.81 4.88 -10.15
C GLU A 174 24.87 5.99 -9.09
N LYS A 175 24.60 7.24 -9.46
CA LYS A 175 24.53 8.37 -8.53
C LYS A 175 23.51 8.13 -7.42
N LEU A 176 22.29 7.69 -7.76
CA LEU A 176 21.27 7.39 -6.75
C LEU A 176 21.66 6.22 -5.85
N ALA A 177 22.34 5.21 -6.41
CA ALA A 177 22.80 4.05 -5.66
C ALA A 177 23.93 4.41 -4.69
N THR A 178 24.90 5.22 -5.12
CA THR A 178 25.99 5.71 -4.26
C THR A 178 25.47 6.64 -3.17
N GLU A 179 24.58 7.58 -3.50
CA GLU A 179 23.89 8.41 -2.51
C GLU A 179 23.16 7.56 -1.46
N HIS A 180 22.46 6.50 -1.89
CA HIS A 180 21.78 5.62 -0.96
C HIS A 180 22.77 4.79 -0.11
N ALA A 181 23.84 4.27 -0.70
CA ALA A 181 24.87 3.53 0.01
C ALA A 181 25.55 4.40 1.07
N ASN A 182 25.96 5.61 0.69
CA ASN A 182 26.55 6.59 1.59
C ASN A 182 25.62 6.93 2.75
N LYS A 183 24.32 7.09 2.46
CA LYS A 183 23.31 7.28 3.51
C LYS A 183 23.24 6.09 4.47
N LEU A 184 23.27 4.85 3.96
CA LEU A 184 23.22 3.65 4.80
C LEU A 184 24.49 3.46 5.65
N VAL A 185 25.65 3.85 5.12
CA VAL A 185 26.93 3.82 5.85
C VAL A 185 26.96 4.91 6.92
N ALA A 186 26.50 6.13 6.60
CA ALA A 186 26.43 7.25 7.54
C ALA A 186 25.39 7.02 8.65
N GLU A 187 24.27 6.36 8.31
CA GLU A 187 23.21 5.99 9.25
C GLU A 187 23.11 4.44 9.35
N PRO A 188 24.02 3.75 10.06
CA PRO A 188 23.98 2.28 10.17
C PRO A 188 22.63 1.75 10.70
N ARG A 189 21.94 2.53 11.54
CA ARG A 189 20.59 2.24 12.05
C ARG A 189 19.54 2.13 10.93
N ALA A 190 19.73 2.83 9.81
CA ALA A 190 18.86 2.75 8.64
C ALA A 190 19.05 1.44 7.84
N HIS A 191 20.18 0.76 8.00
CA HIS A 191 20.48 -0.49 7.29
C HIS A 191 19.71 -1.71 7.84
N SER A 192 19.50 -1.77 9.15
CA SER A 192 18.87 -2.93 9.83
C SER A 192 17.35 -2.86 9.93
N GLY A 193 16.72 -1.70 9.67
CA GLY A 193 15.25 -1.57 9.60
C GLY A 193 14.50 -1.90 10.89
N ILE A 194 15.20 -2.02 12.03
CA ILE A 194 14.64 -2.35 13.33
C ILE A 194 15.10 -1.26 14.31
N LEU A 195 14.14 -0.72 15.09
CA LEU A 195 14.45 0.04 16.30
C LEU A 195 15.31 -0.85 17.20
N HIS A 196 16.60 -0.57 17.31
CA HIS A 196 17.42 -1.09 18.39
C HIS A 196 16.86 -0.52 19.70
N LEU A 197 15.92 -1.24 20.33
CA LEU A 197 15.86 -1.25 21.79
C LEU A 197 17.19 -1.89 22.24
N GLY A 198 17.79 -1.38 23.32
CA GLY A 198 19.18 -1.65 23.74
C GLY A 198 19.58 -3.12 23.93
N PRO A 199 20.75 -3.40 24.55
CA PRO A 199 21.27 -4.77 24.73
C PRO A 199 20.29 -5.74 25.42
N ASP A 200 19.29 -5.22 26.14
CA ASP A 200 18.26 -6.00 26.86
C ASP A 200 16.95 -6.18 26.07
N ALA A 201 16.90 -5.78 24.80
CA ALA A 201 15.71 -5.94 23.99
C ALA A 201 15.42 -7.43 23.70
N PRO A 202 14.24 -7.94 24.04
CA PRO A 202 13.92 -9.35 23.80
C PRO A 202 13.95 -9.62 22.30
N THR A 203 14.89 -10.46 21.89
CA THR A 203 14.99 -11.02 20.54
C THR A 203 13.78 -11.94 20.30
N SER A 204 12.64 -11.35 19.92
CA SER A 204 11.52 -12.15 19.39
C SER A 204 11.85 -12.60 17.97
N ASN A 205 12.77 -13.55 17.87
CA ASN A 205 13.01 -14.29 16.64
C ASN A 205 11.82 -15.20 16.39
N GLY A 206 10.95 -14.75 15.50
CA GLY A 206 9.81 -15.50 15.03
C GLY A 206 8.53 -14.69 15.17
N ARG A 207 7.75 -14.63 14.10
CA ARG A 207 6.32 -14.33 14.21
C ARG A 207 5.72 -15.35 15.18
N ARG A 208 5.64 -15.01 16.47
CA ARG A 208 4.88 -15.78 17.44
C ARG A 208 3.44 -15.77 16.93
N LYS A 209 2.96 -16.93 16.46
CA LYS A 209 1.55 -17.13 16.11
C LYS A 209 0.76 -16.81 17.37
N GLN A 210 -0.07 -15.78 17.33
CA GLN A 210 -0.97 -15.48 18.44
C GLN A 210 -1.85 -16.71 18.67
N ARG A 211 -1.95 -17.18 19.91
CA ARG A 211 -2.92 -18.20 20.29
C ARG A 211 -4.32 -17.60 20.23
N ALA A 212 -5.33 -18.43 20.00
CA ALA A 212 -6.73 -17.98 20.04
C ALA A 212 -7.00 -17.33 21.42
N GLY A 213 -7.35 -16.04 21.43
CA GLY A 213 -7.59 -15.26 22.66
C GLY A 213 -6.38 -14.51 23.23
N GLU A 214 -5.18 -14.66 22.64
CA GLU A 214 -3.97 -13.93 23.05
C GLU A 214 -4.04 -12.46 22.61
N ARG A 215 -3.73 -11.54 23.53
CA ARG A 215 -3.80 -10.09 23.30
C ARG A 215 -2.41 -9.50 23.16
N LEU A 216 -2.23 -8.56 22.23
CA LEU A 216 -1.05 -7.67 22.21
C LEU A 216 -1.37 -6.40 23.02
N THR A 217 -0.36 -5.87 23.70
CA THR A 217 -0.41 -4.54 24.31
C THR A 217 -0.70 -3.49 23.24
N GLY A 218 -1.78 -2.72 23.43
CA GLY A 218 -2.22 -1.66 22.50
C GLY A 218 -3.44 -2.01 21.61
N MET A 219 -4.00 -3.22 21.69
CA MET A 219 -5.24 -3.56 20.97
C MET A 219 -6.49 -3.06 21.74
N THR A 220 -7.27 -2.15 21.14
CA THR A 220 -8.50 -1.61 21.73
C THR A 220 -9.66 -2.61 21.71
N THR A 221 -10.42 -2.65 22.81
CA THR A 221 -11.50 -3.63 23.06
C THR A 221 -12.86 -3.27 22.43
N SER A 222 -12.97 -2.10 21.79
CA SER A 222 -14.25 -1.52 21.38
C SER A 222 -14.90 -2.16 20.15
N PHE A 223 -14.15 -2.89 19.32
CA PHE A 223 -14.64 -3.38 18.02
C PHE A 223 -14.57 -4.91 17.82
N THR A 224 -14.35 -5.69 18.89
CA THR A 224 -14.43 -7.16 18.81
C THR A 224 -15.71 -7.65 19.47
N GLY A 225 -16.29 -8.76 18.98
CA GLY A 225 -17.55 -9.34 19.48
C GLY A 225 -17.60 -9.61 20.99
N LEU A 226 -16.45 -9.66 21.67
CA LEU A 226 -16.33 -9.74 23.13
C LEU A 226 -16.66 -8.43 23.87
N GLY A 227 -16.50 -7.27 23.23
CA GLY A 227 -16.96 -5.98 23.73
C GLY A 227 -18.49 -5.85 23.62
N LEU A 228 -19.06 -6.32 22.50
CA LEU A 228 -20.50 -6.41 22.30
C LEU A 228 -21.17 -7.41 23.26
N SER A 229 -20.51 -8.52 23.58
CA SER A 229 -21.06 -9.55 24.49
C SER A 229 -20.96 -9.18 25.99
N LYS A 230 -20.14 -8.19 26.36
CA LYS A 230 -20.05 -7.73 27.76
C LYS A 230 -21.22 -6.87 28.23
N GLY A 231 -22.10 -6.42 27.32
CA GLY A 231 -23.34 -5.72 27.67
C GLY A 231 -24.45 -6.64 28.22
N ALA A 232 -24.39 -7.95 27.94
CA ALA A 232 -25.45 -8.90 28.34
C ALA A 232 -25.06 -9.84 29.49
N LEU A 233 -23.76 -10.05 29.75
CA LEU A 233 -23.26 -10.97 30.78
C LEU A 233 -22.69 -10.29 32.03
N GLY A 234 -22.84 -8.96 32.14
CA GLY A 234 -22.36 -8.15 33.27
C GLY A 234 -23.34 -7.99 34.44
N ARG A 235 -24.54 -8.56 34.37
CA ARG A 235 -25.42 -8.64 35.56
C ARG A 235 -25.17 -9.97 36.25
N LYS A 236 -24.53 -9.95 37.43
CA LYS A 236 -24.51 -11.11 38.32
C LYS A 236 -25.97 -11.46 38.64
N PRO A 237 -26.45 -12.69 38.39
CA PRO A 237 -27.74 -13.09 38.95
C PRO A 237 -27.62 -13.05 40.47
N VAL A 238 -28.53 -12.34 41.13
CA VAL A 238 -28.69 -12.43 42.59
C VAL A 238 -28.89 -13.91 42.93
N PRO A 239 -28.10 -14.51 43.84
CA PRO A 239 -28.24 -15.91 44.17
C PRO A 239 -29.62 -16.13 44.79
N ARG A 240 -30.53 -16.79 44.06
CA ARG A 240 -31.74 -17.34 44.65
C ARG A 240 -31.32 -18.58 45.44
N MET A 241 -31.40 -18.49 46.77
CA MET A 241 -31.21 -19.66 47.63
C MET A 241 -32.25 -20.75 47.28
N PRO A 242 -31.85 -22.03 47.20
CA PRO A 242 -32.79 -23.14 47.00
C PRO A 242 -33.86 -23.16 48.10
N TYR A 243 -35.12 -23.40 47.71
CA TYR A 243 -36.29 -23.35 48.60
C TYR A 243 -36.16 -24.29 49.82
N PHE A 244 -35.37 -25.36 49.70
CA PHE A 244 -35.12 -26.34 50.75
C PHE A 244 -34.35 -25.79 51.98
N TRP A 245 -33.67 -24.65 51.85
CA TRP A 245 -32.87 -24.04 52.94
C TRP A 245 -33.55 -22.86 53.65
N ARG A 246 -34.81 -22.54 53.33
CA ARG A 246 -35.49 -21.36 53.90
C ARG A 246 -36.11 -21.54 55.29
N GLN A 247 -36.33 -22.76 55.78
CA GLN A 247 -37.22 -22.98 56.93
C GLN A 247 -36.55 -23.54 58.19
N GLY A 248 -35.28 -23.99 58.14
CA GLY A 248 -34.67 -24.72 59.26
C GLY A 248 -33.54 -24.02 60.02
N TRP A 249 -32.96 -22.95 59.48
CA TRP A 249 -31.70 -22.42 60.03
C TRP A 249 -31.89 -21.21 60.97
N GLN A 250 -32.98 -20.46 60.83
CA GLN A 250 -33.24 -19.24 61.62
C GLN A 250 -33.68 -19.49 63.07
N GLN A 251 -34.06 -20.72 63.45
CA GLN A 251 -34.38 -21.05 64.86
C GLN A 251 -33.17 -21.56 65.66
N LYS A 252 -32.07 -21.97 65.01
CA LYS A 252 -30.90 -22.55 65.69
C LYS A 252 -29.82 -21.55 66.06
N VAL A 253 -29.78 -20.41 65.38
CA VAL A 253 -28.91 -19.28 65.72
C VAL A 253 -29.84 -18.16 66.17
N GLY A 254 -29.93 -17.91 67.47
CA GLY A 254 -30.84 -16.93 68.10
C GLY A 254 -30.57 -15.48 67.68
N VAL A 255 -30.70 -15.18 66.38
CA VAL A 255 -30.49 -13.87 65.79
C VAL A 255 -31.87 -13.23 65.63
N PRO A 256 -32.17 -12.13 66.34
CA PRO A 256 -33.45 -11.46 66.21
C PRO A 256 -33.61 -10.87 64.80
N ALA A 257 -34.82 -10.95 64.26
CA ALA A 257 -35.13 -10.43 62.93
C ALA A 257 -34.90 -8.90 62.88
N PRO A 258 -34.24 -8.39 61.82
CA PRO A 258 -33.95 -6.96 61.74
C PRO A 258 -35.25 -6.15 61.55
N VAL A 259 -35.45 -5.17 62.42
CA VAL A 259 -36.54 -4.19 62.36
C VAL A 259 -36.24 -3.20 61.23
N ALA A 260 -37.19 -3.03 60.32
CA ALA A 260 -37.05 -2.12 59.19
C ALA A 260 -37.16 -0.65 59.66
N THR A 261 -36.07 0.11 59.58
CA THR A 261 -36.10 1.56 59.71
C THR A 261 -36.33 2.19 58.34
N THR A 262 -37.49 2.80 58.17
CA THR A 262 -37.85 3.68 57.05
C THR A 262 -37.25 5.08 57.23
N SER A 263 -36.55 5.56 56.21
CA SER A 263 -36.47 6.98 55.82
C SER A 263 -35.99 7.10 54.38
#